data_AF-A0AA88XXG6-F1
#
_entry.id   AF-A0AA88XXG6-F1
#
_cell.length_a   1.000
_cell.length_b   1.000
_cell.length_c   1.000
_cell.angle_alpha   90.00
_cell.angle_beta   90.00
_cell.angle_gamma   90.00
#
_symmetry.space_group_name_H-M   'P 1'
#
loop_
_entity.id
_entity.type
_entity.pdbx_description
1 polymer ?
#
loop_
_entity_poly.entity_id
_entity_poly.type
_entity_poly.pdbx_seq_one_letter_code
_entity_poly.pdbx_strand_id
1 'polypeptide(L)'
;MASNYTRNTFSGPQCVPGQRYEIDMQRYEKLVQIAKLIDNPPPKSLPDWELALKVLFYIPPFCIDVIGNIMVILIVILNKRMRTTTNVLIVNLSVADISVAIFCMWIHVGVEFTRDWHFGPFFCRFHLFIKVVAVTSSVLTMTIISVERFMAIVFPLRGKIKIKVAIFAIVVSWLLSVGTASPYLFVMRQESLQFKNRRKIECVEKWPEYYNSSCGRVMPHRKLYYTLAVTVMYVVPVIIMAVTYTIIVIKLIFKKVPGGGRNSEAHERRKRKLSSSNTM
;
A
#
# COMPACT_ATOMS: atom_id res chain seq x y z
N MET A 1 -2.90 54.10 50.68
CA MET A 1 -2.81 52.65 50.38
C MET A 1 -3.67 52.34 49.18
N ALA A 2 -3.09 52.25 47.99
CA ALA A 2 -3.70 51.61 46.83
C ALA A 2 -2.55 51.15 45.93
N SER A 3 -2.20 49.87 46.05
CA SER A 3 -1.10 49.26 45.30
C SER A 3 -1.55 48.95 43.88
N ASN A 4 -0.88 49.55 42.91
CA ASN A 4 -1.00 49.25 41.49
C ASN A 4 -0.45 47.85 41.20
N TYR A 5 -1.34 46.87 41.00
CA TYR A 5 -0.96 45.56 40.47
C TYR A 5 -1.03 45.62 38.94
N THR A 6 0.08 45.98 38.31
CA THR A 6 0.29 45.80 36.87
C THR A 6 0.16 44.32 36.54
N ARG A 7 -0.96 43.97 35.89
CA ARG A 7 -1.22 42.67 35.31
C ARG A 7 -0.28 42.52 34.11
N ASN A 8 0.93 41.98 34.34
CA ASN A 8 1.82 41.54 33.28
C ASN A 8 1.11 40.43 32.48
N THR A 9 0.46 40.82 31.39
CA THR A 9 0.00 39.91 30.35
C THR A 9 1.24 39.29 29.71
N PHE A 10 1.56 38.07 30.12
CA PHE A 10 2.48 37.22 29.40
C PHE A 10 1.81 36.88 28.06
N SER A 11 2.02 37.71 27.05
CA SER A 11 1.54 37.47 25.70
C SER A 11 2.23 36.22 25.17
N GLY A 12 1.58 35.06 25.28
CA GLY A 12 1.96 33.88 24.52
C GLY A 12 2.00 34.21 23.02
N PRO A 13 2.70 33.41 22.19
CA PRO A 13 2.83 33.69 20.77
C PRO A 13 1.44 33.93 20.16
N GLN A 14 1.24 35.12 19.57
CA GLN A 14 0.00 35.45 18.88
C GLN A 14 -0.17 34.44 17.74
N CYS A 15 -1.22 33.63 17.82
CA CYS A 15 -1.54 32.68 16.77
C CYS A 15 -2.07 33.43 15.54
N VAL A 16 -1.25 33.54 14.50
CA VAL A 16 -1.65 34.12 13.22
C VAL A 16 -2.12 32.98 12.30
N PRO A 17 -3.36 33.02 11.78
CA PRO A 17 -3.84 31.99 10.85
C PRO A 17 -2.93 31.87 9.61
N GLY A 18 -2.61 30.63 9.23
CA GLY A 18 -1.71 30.34 8.10
C GLY A 18 -0.22 30.44 8.43
N GLN A 19 0.17 30.97 9.59
CA GLN A 19 1.56 30.93 10.05
C GLN A 19 1.95 29.52 10.48
N ARG A 20 3.19 29.11 10.16
CA ARG A 20 3.76 27.85 10.60
C ARG A 20 3.76 27.80 12.13
N TYR A 21 3.24 26.71 12.67
CA TYR A 21 3.35 26.39 14.09
C TYR A 21 4.80 25.98 14.35
N GLU A 22 5.56 26.89 14.93
CA GLU A 22 6.86 26.56 15.51
C GLU A 22 6.67 26.30 16.99
N ILE A 23 7.20 25.16 17.44
CA ILE A 23 7.21 24.84 18.86
C ILE A 23 8.14 25.87 19.50
N ASP A 24 7.58 26.75 20.34
CA ASP A 24 8.37 27.63 21.20
C ASP A 24 9.39 26.79 21.97
N MET A 25 10.67 27.00 21.69
CA MET A 25 11.76 26.20 22.27
C MET A 25 11.76 26.27 23.79
N GLN A 26 11.37 27.41 24.37
CA GLN A 26 11.30 27.59 25.81
C GLN A 26 10.14 26.78 26.42
N ARG A 27 9.03 26.66 25.70
CA ARG A 27 7.92 25.76 26.06
C ARG A 27 8.29 24.29 25.86
N TYR A 28 9.01 23.96 24.79
CA TYR A 28 9.49 22.60 24.52
C TYR A 28 10.42 22.12 25.63
N GLU A 29 11.42 22.92 26.01
CA GLU A 29 12.32 22.59 27.11
C GLU A 29 11.57 22.36 28.42
N LYS A 30 10.59 23.21 28.74
CA LYS A 30 9.71 22.99 29.90
C LYS A 30 8.96 21.66 29.80
N LEU A 31 8.39 21.33 28.64
CA LEU A 31 7.68 20.06 28.43
C LEU A 31 8.61 18.85 28.55
N VAL A 32 9.84 18.93 28.03
CA VAL A 32 10.85 17.88 28.16
C VAL A 32 11.28 17.72 29.63
N GLN A 33 11.45 18.82 30.36
CA GLN A 33 11.76 18.76 31.81
C GLN A 33 10.60 18.15 32.60
N ILE A 34 9.36 18.53 32.30
CA ILE A 34 8.17 17.92 32.91
C ILE A 34 8.12 16.42 32.58
N ALA A 35 8.38 16.01 31.34
CA ALA A 35 8.39 14.61 30.94
C ALA A 35 9.40 13.77 31.74
N LYS A 36 10.56 14.34 32.09
CA LYS A 36 11.56 13.71 32.97
C LYS A 36 11.10 13.53 34.42
N LEU A 37 10.09 14.27 34.86
CA LEU A 37 9.50 14.13 36.21
C LEU A 37 8.36 13.11 36.24
N ILE A 38 7.79 12.79 35.07
CA ILE A 38 6.70 11.82 34.94
C ILE A 38 7.28 10.40 34.97
N ASP A 39 6.80 9.60 35.91
CA ASP A 39 7.03 8.16 35.91
C ASP A 39 6.24 7.55 34.74
N ASN A 40 6.95 6.90 33.82
CA ASN A 40 6.30 6.23 32.72
C ASN A 40 6.04 4.78 33.15
N PRO A 41 4.78 4.33 33.21
CA PRO A 41 4.49 2.96 33.58
C PRO A 41 5.27 2.03 32.64
N PRO A 42 5.84 0.92 33.14
CA PRO A 42 6.45 -0.08 32.28
C PRO A 42 5.43 -0.47 31.19
N PRO A 43 5.90 -0.83 29.98
CA PRO A 43 4.97 -1.29 28.97
C PRO A 43 4.21 -2.47 29.58
N LYS A 44 2.87 -2.42 29.57
CA LYS A 44 2.08 -3.54 30.08
C LYS A 44 2.54 -4.79 29.31
N SER A 45 2.94 -5.83 30.04
CA SER A 45 3.18 -7.13 29.44
C SER A 45 1.92 -7.53 28.69
N LEU A 46 2.05 -7.85 27.40
CA LEU A 46 0.92 -8.34 26.63
C LEU A 46 0.41 -9.61 27.33
N PRO A 47 -0.91 -9.73 27.57
CA PRO A 47 -1.47 -10.99 28.02
C PRO A 47 -1.08 -12.11 27.06
N ASP A 48 -0.79 -13.31 27.59
CA ASP A 48 -0.33 -14.43 26.77
C ASP A 48 -1.32 -14.77 25.64
N TRP A 49 -2.62 -14.57 25.85
CA TRP A 49 -3.64 -14.76 24.82
C TRP A 49 -3.54 -13.73 23.69
N GLU A 50 -3.25 -12.46 23.99
CA GLU A 50 -3.06 -11.42 22.97
C GLU A 50 -1.80 -11.72 22.15
N LEU A 51 -0.75 -12.19 22.84
CA LEU A 51 0.48 -12.65 22.24
C LEU A 51 0.24 -13.81 21.29
N ALA A 52 -0.47 -14.84 21.76
CA ALA A 52 -0.80 -16.03 20.98
C ALA A 52 -1.63 -15.67 19.74
N LEU A 53 -2.62 -14.79 19.88
CA LEU A 53 -3.41 -14.31 18.75
C LEU A 53 -2.55 -13.56 17.73
N LYS A 54 -1.67 -12.66 18.18
CA LYS A 54 -0.75 -11.97 17.27
C LYS A 54 0.14 -12.96 16.53
N VAL A 55 0.80 -13.89 17.22
CA VAL A 55 1.62 -14.92 16.56
C VAL A 55 0.80 -15.72 15.55
N LEU A 56 -0.40 -16.15 15.92
CA LEU A 56 -1.31 -16.93 15.08
C LEU A 56 -1.76 -16.16 13.82
N PHE A 57 -1.96 -14.85 13.90
CA PHE A 57 -2.38 -14.04 12.75
C PHE A 57 -1.23 -13.44 11.94
N TYR A 58 0.00 -13.38 12.48
CA TYR A 58 1.15 -12.84 11.76
C TYR A 58 2.00 -13.90 11.06
N ILE A 59 2.31 -15.01 11.73
CA ILE A 59 3.27 -16.00 11.20
C ILE A 59 2.70 -16.74 9.98
N PRO A 60 1.46 -17.28 9.99
CA PRO A 60 0.96 -18.02 8.84
C PRO A 60 0.82 -17.16 7.57
N PRO A 61 0.24 -15.95 7.59
CA PRO A 61 0.17 -15.12 6.39
C PRO A 61 1.56 -14.72 5.87
N PHE A 62 2.52 -14.45 6.76
CA PHE A 62 3.90 -14.19 6.35
C PHE A 62 4.51 -15.39 5.60
N CYS A 63 4.38 -16.59 6.16
CA CYS A 63 4.90 -17.81 5.52
C CYS A 63 4.20 -18.09 4.19
N ILE A 64 2.87 -17.96 4.14
CA ILE A 64 2.07 -18.18 2.93
C ILE A 64 2.45 -17.16 1.85
N ASP A 65 2.59 -15.90 2.21
CA ASP A 65 2.98 -14.83 1.29
C ASP A 65 4.34 -15.10 0.67
N VAL A 66 5.37 -15.34 1.50
CA VAL A 66 6.73 -15.57 1.02
C VAL A 66 6.82 -16.85 0.18
N ILE A 67 6.30 -17.97 0.68
CA ILE A 67 6.37 -19.27 -0.02
C ILE A 67 5.57 -19.21 -1.33
N GLY A 68 4.35 -18.69 -1.27
CA GLY A 68 3.45 -18.60 -2.43
C GLY A 68 4.03 -17.72 -3.54
N ASN A 69 4.52 -16.52 -3.20
CA ASN A 69 5.08 -15.61 -4.17
C ASN A 69 6.42 -16.09 -4.75
N ILE A 70 7.28 -16.75 -3.95
CA ILE A 70 8.50 -17.38 -4.47
C ILE A 70 8.13 -18.49 -5.45
N MET A 71 7.14 -19.33 -5.13
CA MET A 71 6.70 -20.41 -6.01
C MET A 71 6.18 -19.87 -7.36
N VAL A 72 5.40 -18.78 -7.35
CA VAL A 72 4.93 -18.10 -8.56
C VAL A 72 6.10 -17.65 -9.44
N ILE A 73 7.12 -17.02 -8.84
CA ILE A 73 8.32 -16.59 -9.56
C ILE A 73 9.05 -17.79 -10.18
N LEU A 74 9.25 -18.87 -9.41
CA LEU A 74 9.92 -20.08 -9.87
C LEU A 74 9.18 -20.74 -11.04
N ILE A 75 7.86 -20.89 -10.96
CA ILE A 75 7.05 -21.50 -12.03
C ILE A 75 7.21 -20.75 -13.35
N VAL A 76 7.18 -19.42 -13.32
CA VAL A 76 7.29 -18.59 -14.53
C VAL A 76 8.71 -18.60 -15.11
N ILE A 77 9.74 -18.58 -14.25
CA ILE A 77 11.14 -18.61 -14.70
C ILE A 77 11.49 -19.98 -15.29
N LEU A 78 11.13 -21.07 -14.61
CA LEU A 78 11.49 -22.43 -15.01
C LEU A 78 10.74 -22.89 -16.26
N ASN A 79 9.48 -22.45 -16.45
CA ASN A 79 8.67 -22.84 -17.60
C ASN A 79 8.69 -21.77 -18.71
N LYS A 80 9.51 -21.97 -19.75
CA LYS A 80 9.58 -21.08 -20.92
C LYS A 80 8.22 -20.79 -21.57
N ARG A 81 7.28 -21.74 -21.57
CA ARG A 81 5.94 -21.56 -22.16
C ARG A 81 5.07 -20.60 -21.36
N MET A 82 5.39 -20.39 -20.09
CA MET A 82 4.69 -19.47 -19.18
C MET A 82 5.24 -18.04 -19.25
N ARG A 83 6.23 -17.74 -20.09
CA ARG A 83 6.81 -16.37 -20.19
C ARG A 83 5.95 -15.47 -21.08
N THR A 84 4.71 -15.25 -20.66
CA THR A 84 3.73 -14.36 -21.32
C THR A 84 3.70 -12.99 -20.67
N THR A 85 3.14 -11.99 -21.36
CA THR A 85 2.99 -10.62 -20.84
C THR A 85 2.29 -10.57 -19.48
N THR A 86 1.18 -11.29 -19.31
CA THR A 86 0.47 -11.34 -18.02
C THR A 86 1.31 -11.98 -16.94
N ASN A 87 2.05 -13.05 -17.25
CA ASN A 87 2.84 -13.75 -16.25
C ASN A 87 4.05 -12.93 -15.80
N VAL A 88 4.60 -12.05 -16.65
CA VAL A 88 5.59 -11.04 -16.24
C VAL A 88 4.99 -10.05 -15.24
N LEU A 89 3.75 -9.61 -15.43
CA LEU A 89 3.05 -8.74 -14.48
C LEU A 89 2.75 -9.46 -13.16
N ILE A 90 2.38 -10.74 -13.21
CA ILE A 90 2.18 -11.58 -12.03
C ILE A 90 3.49 -11.75 -11.25
N VAL A 91 4.61 -11.95 -11.93
CA VAL A 91 5.94 -11.97 -11.28
C VAL A 91 6.26 -10.64 -10.60
N ASN A 92 5.94 -9.50 -11.24
CA ASN A 92 6.13 -8.18 -10.63
C ASN A 92 5.29 -8.02 -9.35
N LEU A 93 4.05 -8.51 -9.35
CA LEU A 93 3.19 -8.52 -8.18
C LEU A 93 3.82 -9.33 -7.03
N SER A 94 4.31 -10.53 -7.33
CA SER A 94 5.00 -11.37 -6.35
C SER A 94 6.26 -10.74 -5.77
N VAL A 95 7.04 -9.99 -6.58
CA VAL A 95 8.21 -9.25 -6.09
C VAL A 95 7.79 -8.12 -5.12
N ALA A 96 6.71 -7.40 -5.43
CA ALA A 96 6.20 -6.35 -4.56
C ALA A 96 5.68 -6.91 -3.23
N ASP A 97 4.92 -8.01 -3.26
CA ASP A 97 4.35 -8.64 -2.07
C ASP A 97 5.46 -9.18 -1.13
N ILE A 98 6.45 -9.90 -1.69
CA ILE A 98 7.64 -10.35 -0.94
C ILE A 98 8.38 -9.18 -0.30
N SER A 99 8.48 -8.04 -1.00
CA SER A 99 9.15 -6.85 -0.45
C SER A 99 8.43 -6.33 0.80
N VAL A 100 7.09 -6.38 0.87
CA VAL A 100 6.34 -6.01 2.08
C VAL A 100 6.63 -6.99 3.21
N ALA A 101 6.60 -8.30 2.93
CA ALA A 101 6.90 -9.32 3.93
C ALA A 101 8.31 -9.14 4.52
N ILE A 102 9.31 -9.03 3.65
CA ILE A 102 10.73 -8.96 4.04
C ILE A 102 11.10 -7.64 4.71
N PHE A 103 10.48 -6.51 4.38
CA PHE A 103 10.92 -5.21 4.91
C PHE A 103 9.96 -4.59 5.94
N CYS A 104 8.70 -5.04 6.02
CA CYS A 104 7.69 -4.35 6.81
C CYS A 104 7.07 -5.23 7.89
N MET A 105 6.75 -6.49 7.59
CA MET A 105 5.97 -7.32 8.50
C MET A 105 6.71 -7.59 9.82
N TRP A 106 7.97 -8.01 9.77
CA TRP A 106 8.74 -8.28 10.99
C TRP A 106 9.02 -7.01 11.83
N ILE A 107 9.22 -5.86 11.18
CA ILE A 107 9.37 -4.56 11.87
C ILE A 107 8.09 -4.24 12.62
N HIS A 108 6.95 -4.31 11.93
CA HIS A 108 5.64 -4.02 12.53
C HIS A 108 5.37 -4.93 13.74
N VAL A 109 5.64 -6.22 13.57
CA VAL A 109 5.55 -7.22 14.63
C VAL A 109 6.45 -6.84 15.81
N GLY A 110 7.74 -6.59 15.58
CA GLY A 110 8.66 -6.26 16.67
C GLY A 110 8.33 -4.96 17.41
N VAL A 111 7.83 -3.93 16.71
CA VAL A 111 7.29 -2.71 17.37
C VAL A 111 6.09 -3.06 18.25
N GLU A 112 5.19 -3.92 17.77
CA GLU A 112 3.98 -4.28 18.51
C GLU A 112 4.28 -5.16 19.74
N PHE A 113 5.30 -6.02 19.66
CA PHE A 113 5.81 -6.81 20.78
C PHE A 113 6.53 -5.96 21.81
N THR A 114 7.43 -5.07 21.38
CA THR A 114 8.28 -4.29 22.30
C THR A 114 7.62 -3.01 22.79
N ARG A 115 6.56 -2.53 22.11
CA ARG A 115 5.92 -1.22 22.33
C ARG A 115 6.90 -0.04 22.26
N ASP A 116 8.01 -0.22 21.55
CA ASP A 116 9.13 0.71 21.43
C ASP A 116 9.83 0.51 20.07
N TRP A 117 10.59 1.50 19.62
CA TRP A 117 11.27 1.48 18.32
C TRP A 117 12.75 1.12 18.45
N HIS A 118 13.09 -0.10 18.05
CA HIS A 118 14.45 -0.65 18.17
C HIS A 118 15.24 -0.75 16.85
N PHE A 119 14.61 -0.43 15.71
CA PHE A 119 15.20 -0.66 14.38
C PHE A 119 16.07 0.51 13.88
N GLY A 120 16.23 1.56 14.68
CA GLY A 120 17.07 2.71 14.34
C GLY A 120 16.45 3.68 13.32
N PRO A 121 17.13 4.80 13.04
CA PRO A 121 16.55 5.92 12.30
C PRO A 121 16.40 5.64 10.80
N PHE A 122 17.25 4.77 10.24
CA PHE A 122 17.15 4.34 8.84
C PHE A 122 15.83 3.60 8.61
N PHE A 123 15.58 2.54 9.38
CA PHE A 123 14.35 1.76 9.23
C PHE A 123 13.11 2.56 9.56
N CYS A 124 13.19 3.59 10.42
CA CYS A 124 12.05 4.47 10.73
C CYS A 124 11.57 5.24 9.50
N ARG A 125 12.48 5.59 8.60
CA ARG A 125 12.15 6.22 7.31
C ARG A 125 11.82 5.19 6.25
N PHE A 126 12.63 4.13 6.19
CA PHE A 126 12.61 3.17 5.10
C PHE A 126 11.39 2.24 5.13
N HIS A 127 10.97 1.78 6.32
CA HIS A 127 9.91 0.75 6.43
C HIS A 127 8.58 1.22 5.84
N LEU A 128 8.18 2.47 6.09
CA LEU A 128 6.92 2.99 5.56
C LEU A 128 7.05 3.39 4.09
N PHE A 129 8.22 3.92 3.70
CA PHE A 129 8.54 4.19 2.31
C PHE A 129 8.40 2.93 1.44
N ILE A 130 9.11 1.84 1.77
CA ILE A 130 9.07 0.61 0.96
C ILE A 130 7.69 -0.06 1.00
N LYS A 131 6.98 0.02 2.13
CA LYS A 131 5.58 -0.46 2.23
C LYS A 131 4.69 0.24 1.20
N VAL A 132 4.76 1.57 1.13
CA VAL A 132 3.94 2.36 0.21
C VAL A 132 4.37 2.11 -1.24
N VAL A 133 5.68 2.04 -1.51
CA VAL A 133 6.18 1.71 -2.86
C VAL A 133 5.62 0.38 -3.35
N ALA A 134 5.73 -0.66 -2.53
CA ALA A 134 5.29 -2.00 -2.89
C ALA A 134 3.77 -2.06 -3.08
N VAL A 135 2.98 -1.55 -2.13
CA VAL A 135 1.51 -1.54 -2.22
C VAL A 135 1.02 -0.77 -3.45
N THR A 136 1.57 0.42 -3.72
CA THR A 136 1.21 1.20 -4.90
C THR A 136 1.63 0.49 -6.20
N SER A 137 2.81 -0.13 -6.23
CA SER A 137 3.26 -0.92 -7.38
C SER A 137 2.32 -2.11 -7.64
N SER A 138 1.89 -2.82 -6.60
CA SER A 138 0.91 -3.91 -6.69
C SER A 138 -0.42 -3.45 -7.29
N VAL A 139 -1.00 -2.35 -6.78
CA VAL A 139 -2.27 -1.80 -7.28
C VAL A 139 -2.18 -1.37 -8.74
N LEU A 140 -1.11 -0.66 -9.12
CA LEU A 140 -0.87 -0.28 -10.51
C LEU A 140 -0.66 -1.51 -11.41
N THR A 141 0.03 -2.53 -10.93
CA THR A 141 0.23 -3.79 -11.65
C THR A 141 -1.09 -4.52 -11.88
N MET A 142 -1.95 -4.62 -10.87
CA MET A 142 -3.29 -5.21 -11.00
C MET A 142 -4.14 -4.45 -12.02
N THR A 143 -4.01 -3.12 -12.05
CA THR A 143 -4.68 -2.27 -13.06
C THR A 143 -4.15 -2.54 -14.47
N ILE A 144 -2.83 -2.67 -14.63
CA ILE A 144 -2.23 -3.03 -15.92
C ILE A 144 -2.70 -4.42 -16.38
N ILE A 145 -2.80 -5.38 -15.46
CA ILE A 145 -3.34 -6.73 -15.75
C ILE A 145 -4.80 -6.61 -16.21
N SER A 146 -5.64 -5.83 -15.52
CA SER A 146 -7.05 -5.68 -15.90
C SER A 146 -7.21 -5.09 -17.30
N VAL A 147 -6.39 -4.08 -17.64
CA VAL A 147 -6.36 -3.46 -18.97
C VAL A 147 -5.83 -4.44 -20.03
N GLU A 148 -4.78 -5.22 -19.73
CA GLU A 148 -4.25 -6.24 -20.65
C GLU A 148 -5.33 -7.28 -20.99
N ARG A 149 -6.04 -7.77 -19.97
CA ARG A 149 -7.15 -8.71 -20.14
C ARG A 149 -8.31 -8.10 -20.91
N PHE A 150 -8.66 -6.86 -20.60
CA PHE A 150 -9.70 -6.13 -21.32
C PHE A 150 -9.35 -6.04 -22.80
N MET A 151 -8.14 -5.62 -23.15
CA MET A 151 -7.70 -5.51 -24.55
C MET A 151 -7.72 -6.86 -25.26
N ALA A 152 -7.20 -7.92 -24.64
CA ALA A 152 -7.15 -9.26 -25.22
C ALA A 152 -8.54 -9.87 -25.48
N ILE A 153 -9.50 -9.64 -24.59
CA ILE A 153 -10.85 -10.23 -24.67
C ILE A 153 -11.79 -9.37 -25.52
N VAL A 154 -11.71 -8.05 -25.38
CA VAL A 154 -12.63 -7.11 -26.05
C VAL A 154 -12.19 -6.86 -27.49
N PHE A 155 -10.89 -6.81 -27.77
CA PHE A 155 -10.32 -6.51 -29.10
C PHE A 155 -9.40 -7.64 -29.60
N PRO A 156 -9.91 -8.86 -29.84
CA PRO A 156 -9.09 -10.03 -30.16
C PRO A 156 -8.24 -9.88 -31.45
N LEU A 157 -8.63 -8.99 -32.37
CA LEU A 157 -7.92 -8.75 -33.63
C LEU A 157 -6.80 -7.69 -33.53
N ARG A 158 -6.71 -6.94 -32.42
CA ARG A 158 -5.67 -5.91 -32.23
C ARG A 158 -4.31 -6.46 -31.75
N GLY A 159 -4.19 -7.78 -31.62
CA GLY A 159 -2.98 -8.43 -31.12
C GLY A 159 -2.79 -8.27 -29.61
N LYS A 160 -1.88 -9.08 -29.03
CA LYS A 160 -1.58 -9.05 -27.59
C LYS A 160 -0.62 -7.92 -27.25
N ILE A 161 -0.73 -7.36 -26.05
CA ILE A 161 0.27 -6.42 -25.52
C ILE A 161 1.63 -7.11 -25.50
N LYS A 162 2.63 -6.47 -26.11
CA LYS A 162 4.00 -7.00 -26.17
C LYS A 162 4.65 -6.94 -24.78
N ILE A 163 5.50 -7.93 -24.45
CA ILE A 163 6.24 -7.97 -23.17
C ILE A 163 7.03 -6.68 -22.92
N LYS A 164 7.66 -6.09 -23.96
CA LYS A 164 8.40 -4.82 -23.83
C LYS A 164 7.52 -3.67 -23.31
N VAL A 165 6.25 -3.63 -23.72
CA VAL A 165 5.30 -2.60 -23.26
C VAL A 165 4.92 -2.85 -21.79
N ALA A 166 4.73 -4.11 -21.39
CA ALA A 166 4.46 -4.44 -19.98
C ALA A 166 5.66 -4.12 -19.08
N ILE A 167 6.89 -4.41 -19.52
CA ILE A 167 8.11 -4.03 -18.79
C ILE A 167 8.19 -2.51 -18.64
N PHE A 168 7.94 -1.76 -19.72
CA PHE A 168 7.90 -0.30 -19.64
C PHE A 168 6.84 0.20 -18.65
N ALA A 169 5.63 -0.38 -18.67
CA ALA A 169 4.56 -0.05 -17.73
C ALA A 169 4.94 -0.37 -16.28
N ILE A 170 5.64 -1.49 -16.03
CA ILE A 170 6.19 -1.83 -14.72
C ILE A 170 7.20 -0.76 -14.27
N VAL A 171 8.17 -0.39 -15.11
CA VAL A 171 9.16 0.64 -14.73
C VAL A 171 8.48 1.95 -14.38
N VAL A 172 7.50 2.39 -15.19
CA VAL A 172 6.71 3.59 -14.89
C VAL A 172 5.94 3.45 -13.58
N SER A 173 5.32 2.30 -13.30
CA SER A 173 4.60 2.09 -12.04
C SER A 173 5.53 2.19 -10.83
N TRP A 174 6.73 1.60 -10.89
CA TRP A 174 7.73 1.73 -9.83
C TRP A 174 8.18 3.17 -9.62
N LEU A 175 8.44 3.93 -10.69
CA LEU A 175 8.82 5.34 -10.59
C LEU A 175 7.71 6.18 -9.94
N LEU A 176 6.46 5.97 -10.34
CA LEU A 176 5.30 6.63 -9.75
C LEU A 176 5.15 6.28 -8.27
N SER A 177 5.24 4.99 -7.92
CA SER A 177 5.19 4.51 -6.54
C SER A 177 6.27 5.14 -5.66
N VAL A 178 7.52 5.16 -6.14
CA VAL A 178 8.66 5.80 -5.45
C VAL A 178 8.41 7.30 -5.27
N GLY A 179 7.96 7.98 -6.33
CA GLY A 179 7.61 9.40 -6.27
C GLY A 179 6.58 9.69 -5.18
N THR A 180 5.49 8.90 -5.14
CA THR A 180 4.44 9.07 -4.14
C THR A 180 4.84 8.65 -2.73
N ALA A 181 5.74 7.68 -2.57
CA ALA A 181 6.20 7.24 -1.26
C ALA A 181 7.31 8.13 -0.69
N SER A 182 8.01 8.89 -1.53
CA SER A 182 9.17 9.70 -1.15
C SER A 182 8.97 10.63 0.06
N PRO A 183 7.79 11.24 0.32
CA PRO A 183 7.61 12.07 1.50
C PRO A 183 7.89 11.33 2.82
N TYR A 184 7.62 10.03 2.90
CA TYR A 184 7.91 9.22 4.09
C TYR A 184 9.38 9.21 4.48
N LEU A 185 10.29 9.35 3.51
CA LEU A 185 11.72 9.45 3.80
C LEU A 185 12.09 10.73 4.56
N PHE A 186 11.25 11.77 4.50
CA PHE A 186 11.50 13.07 5.13
C PHE A 186 10.65 13.29 6.38
N VAL A 187 9.39 12.85 6.37
CA VAL A 187 8.45 13.10 7.46
C VAL A 187 8.57 12.08 8.60
N MET A 188 9.07 10.87 8.33
CA MET A 188 9.26 9.88 9.39
C MET A 188 10.52 10.19 10.21
N ARG A 189 10.35 10.29 11.53
CA ARG A 189 11.42 10.68 12.46
C ARG A 189 11.43 9.76 13.67
N GLN A 190 12.63 9.36 14.06
CA GLN A 190 12.85 8.69 15.33
C GLN A 190 12.98 9.76 16.41
N GLU A 191 12.08 9.71 17.38
CA GLU A 191 12.06 10.59 18.55
C GLU A 191 12.38 9.78 19.80
N SER A 192 13.10 10.39 20.74
CA SER A 192 13.38 9.75 22.02
C SER A 192 12.77 10.55 23.16
N LEU A 193 11.88 9.92 23.90
CA LEU A 193 11.22 10.48 25.06
C LEU A 193 11.95 10.00 26.32
N GLN A 194 12.50 10.94 27.08
CA GLN A 194 13.12 10.66 28.37
C GLN A 194 12.09 10.84 29.48
N PHE A 195 11.78 9.76 30.17
CA PHE A 195 10.94 9.75 31.37
C PHE A 195 11.80 9.54 32.61
N LYS A 196 11.23 9.76 33.79
CA LYS A 196 11.94 9.65 35.07
C LYS A 196 12.65 8.31 35.29
N ASN A 197 12.01 7.23 34.84
CA ASN A 197 12.42 5.85 35.09
C ASN A 197 12.87 5.08 33.83
N ARG A 198 12.67 5.62 32.62
CA ARG A 198 13.06 4.96 31.36
C ARG A 198 13.14 5.91 30.17
N ARG A 199 13.88 5.50 29.14
CA ARG A 199 13.85 6.10 27.80
C ARG A 199 12.91 5.29 26.92
N LYS A 200 12.02 5.96 26.17
CA LYS A 200 11.19 5.35 25.12
C LYS A 200 11.59 5.91 23.77
N ILE A 201 11.72 5.07 22.75
CA ILE A 201 11.99 5.49 21.37
C ILE A 201 10.74 5.26 20.53
N GLU A 202 10.35 6.25 19.74
CA GLU A 202 9.20 6.14 18.87
C GLU A 202 9.58 6.56 17.46
N CYS A 203 9.01 5.88 16.46
CA CYS A 203 9.05 6.32 15.09
C CYS A 203 7.73 7.01 14.76
N VAL A 204 7.79 8.33 14.53
CA VAL A 204 6.61 9.18 14.39
C VAL A 204 6.63 9.96 13.09
N GLU A 205 5.45 10.21 12.58
CA GLU A 205 5.22 11.01 11.37
C GLU A 205 5.16 12.51 11.73
N LYS A 206 6.11 13.30 11.25
CA LYS A 206 6.24 14.74 11.51
C LYS A 206 6.01 15.56 10.25
N TRP A 207 4.79 16.10 10.13
CA TRP A 207 4.45 17.07 9.10
C TRP A 207 4.50 18.50 9.64
N PRO A 208 4.76 19.52 8.80
CA PRO A 208 4.64 20.91 9.20
C PRO A 208 3.21 21.24 9.65
N GLU A 209 3.10 21.77 10.87
CA GLU A 209 1.85 22.25 11.48
C GLU A 209 1.68 23.75 11.22
N TYR A 210 0.43 24.21 11.11
CA TYR A 210 0.06 25.62 10.90
C TYR A 210 -1.15 25.97 11.79
N TYR A 211 -1.31 27.25 12.12
CA TYR A 211 -2.49 27.72 12.84
C TYR A 211 -3.70 27.94 11.91
N ASN A 212 -4.89 27.58 12.37
CA ASN A 212 -6.16 27.97 11.71
C ASN A 212 -6.76 29.24 12.36
N SER A 213 -7.90 29.71 11.83
CA SER A 213 -8.61 30.90 12.34
C SER A 213 -9.08 30.81 13.79
N SER A 214 -9.21 29.60 14.34
CA SER A 214 -9.58 29.34 15.75
C SER A 214 -8.36 29.01 16.62
N CYS A 215 -7.14 29.29 16.15
CA CYS A 215 -5.87 28.95 16.80
C CYS A 215 -5.66 27.46 17.09
N GLY A 216 -6.38 26.60 16.37
CA GLY A 216 -6.15 25.15 16.31
C GLY A 216 -4.99 24.80 15.37
N ARG A 217 -4.34 23.67 15.64
CA ARG A 217 -3.22 23.16 14.82
C ARG A 217 -3.76 22.32 13.67
N VAL A 218 -3.35 22.64 12.45
CA VAL A 218 -3.71 21.92 11.22
C VAL A 218 -2.46 21.50 10.45
N MET A 219 -2.57 20.37 9.74
CA MET A 219 -1.50 19.82 8.90
C MET A 219 -1.97 19.79 7.43
N PRO A 220 -2.07 20.94 6.74
CA PRO A 220 -2.65 21.03 5.40
C PRO A 220 -1.89 20.16 4.39
N HIS A 221 -0.55 20.15 4.43
CA HIS A 221 0.28 19.34 3.53
C HIS A 221 0.09 17.84 3.72
N ARG A 222 -0.08 17.39 4.97
CA ARG A 222 -0.41 15.99 5.29
C ARG A 222 -1.75 15.61 4.67
N LYS A 223 -2.79 16.42 4.90
CA LYS A 223 -4.13 16.18 4.35
C LYS A 223 -4.09 16.14 2.82
N LEU A 224 -3.47 17.14 2.19
CA LEU A 224 -3.33 17.21 0.73
C LEU A 224 -2.62 15.97 0.18
N TYR A 225 -1.48 15.60 0.77
CA TYR A 225 -0.73 14.42 0.38
C TYR A 225 -1.58 13.15 0.42
N TYR A 226 -2.22 12.87 1.56
CA TYR A 226 -3.03 11.67 1.72
C TYR A 226 -4.25 11.66 0.79
N THR A 227 -4.94 12.79 0.63
CA THR A 227 -6.07 12.89 -0.30
C THR A 227 -5.64 12.61 -1.73
N LEU A 228 -4.58 13.28 -2.22
CA LEU A 228 -4.09 13.07 -3.58
C LEU A 228 -3.56 11.65 -3.79
N ALA A 229 -2.76 11.13 -2.86
CA ALA A 229 -2.18 9.80 -2.95
C ALA A 229 -3.29 8.73 -2.99
N VAL A 230 -4.27 8.78 -2.10
CA VAL A 230 -5.39 7.82 -2.09
C VAL A 230 -6.24 7.95 -3.35
N THR A 231 -6.56 9.17 -3.78
CA THR A 231 -7.39 9.35 -4.99
C THR A 231 -6.68 8.83 -6.24
N VAL A 232 -5.44 9.26 -6.48
CA VAL A 232 -4.71 8.95 -7.71
C VAL A 232 -4.18 7.52 -7.73
N MET A 233 -3.65 7.03 -6.60
CA MET A 233 -2.97 5.73 -6.55
C MET A 233 -3.83 4.58 -6.04
N TYR A 234 -5.07 4.83 -5.60
CA TYR A 234 -5.98 3.78 -5.15
C TYR A 234 -7.37 3.91 -5.80
N VAL A 235 -8.07 5.02 -5.61
CA VAL A 235 -9.46 5.18 -6.09
C VAL A 235 -9.54 5.08 -7.62
N VAL A 236 -8.71 5.83 -8.35
CA VAL A 236 -8.69 5.78 -9.83
C VAL A 236 -8.35 4.37 -10.34
N PRO A 237 -7.26 3.70 -9.88
CA PRO A 237 -6.98 2.30 -10.21
C PRO A 237 -8.14 1.34 -9.94
N VAL A 238 -8.79 1.43 -8.78
CA VAL A 238 -9.91 0.56 -8.42
C VAL A 238 -11.11 0.78 -9.34
N ILE A 239 -11.41 2.02 -9.71
CA ILE A 239 -12.48 2.32 -10.68
C ILE A 239 -12.14 1.72 -12.05
N ILE A 240 -10.90 1.87 -12.52
CA ILE A 240 -10.47 1.28 -13.80
C ILE A 240 -10.61 -0.24 -13.75
N MET A 241 -10.14 -0.88 -12.67
CA MET A 241 -10.27 -2.33 -12.49
C MET A 241 -11.74 -2.76 -12.47
N ALA A 242 -12.59 -2.08 -11.69
CA ALA A 242 -14.01 -2.39 -11.62
C ALA A 242 -14.67 -2.31 -13.00
N VAL A 243 -14.52 -1.20 -13.71
CA VAL A 243 -15.10 -1.00 -15.05
C VAL A 243 -14.58 -2.06 -16.04
N THR A 244 -13.27 -2.27 -16.10
CA THR A 244 -12.67 -3.23 -17.04
C THR A 244 -13.11 -4.66 -16.75
N TYR A 245 -13.11 -5.10 -15.49
CA TYR A 245 -13.57 -6.43 -15.12
C TYR A 245 -15.07 -6.62 -15.32
N THR A 246 -15.91 -5.62 -15.04
CA THR A 246 -17.34 -5.69 -15.34
C THR A 246 -17.57 -5.91 -16.83
N ILE A 247 -16.89 -5.16 -17.71
CA ILE A 247 -17.02 -5.35 -19.16
C ILE A 247 -16.52 -6.74 -19.60
N ILE A 248 -15.40 -7.22 -19.04
CA ILE A 248 -14.88 -8.57 -19.31
C ILE A 248 -15.93 -9.62 -18.95
N VAL A 249 -16.49 -9.55 -17.75
CA VAL A 249 -17.50 -10.52 -17.27
C VAL A 249 -18.73 -10.51 -18.16
N ILE A 250 -19.28 -9.33 -18.46
CA ILE A 250 -20.41 -9.18 -19.41
C ILE A 250 -20.06 -9.82 -20.75
N LYS A 251 -18.92 -9.47 -21.35
CA LYS A 251 -18.55 -9.99 -22.67
C LYS A 251 -18.32 -11.50 -22.68
N LEU A 252 -17.82 -12.09 -21.59
CA LEU A 252 -17.65 -13.53 -21.46
C LEU A 252 -18.98 -14.26 -21.27
N ILE A 253 -19.94 -13.68 -20.54
CA ILE A 253 -21.29 -14.24 -20.37
C ILE A 253 -22.11 -14.13 -21.67
N PHE A 254 -22.10 -12.97 -22.31
CA PHE A 254 -22.90 -12.71 -23.52
C PHE A 254 -22.25 -13.22 -24.82
N LYS A 255 -20.97 -13.60 -24.81
CA LYS A 255 -20.42 -14.52 -25.82
C LYS A 255 -21.07 -15.90 -25.61
N LYS A 256 -22.33 -16.03 -26.03
CA LYS A 256 -22.94 -17.32 -26.38
C LYS A 256 -21.90 -18.12 -27.14
N VAL A 257 -21.55 -19.31 -26.64
CA VAL A 257 -20.70 -20.28 -27.34
C VAL A 257 -21.22 -20.43 -28.77
N PRO A 258 -20.57 -19.85 -29.81
CA PRO A 258 -21.00 -20.00 -31.18
C PRO A 258 -20.47 -21.37 -31.63
N GLY A 259 -21.12 -22.43 -31.19
CA GLY A 259 -20.60 -23.78 -31.41
C GLY A 259 -21.49 -24.94 -30.99
N GLY A 260 -22.44 -24.74 -30.06
CA GLY A 260 -23.34 -25.83 -29.64
C GLY A 260 -24.28 -26.33 -30.75
N GLY A 261 -24.81 -25.42 -31.58
CA GLY A 261 -25.70 -25.78 -32.70
C GLY A 261 -24.97 -26.12 -34.00
N ARG A 262 -23.92 -25.37 -34.34
CA ARG A 262 -23.26 -25.49 -35.66
C ARG A 262 -22.44 -26.77 -35.84
N ASN A 263 -21.84 -27.28 -34.75
CA ASN A 263 -21.15 -28.57 -34.80
C ASN A 263 -22.14 -29.73 -34.79
N SER A 264 -23.29 -29.61 -34.12
CA SER A 264 -24.35 -30.63 -34.14
C SER A 264 -24.99 -30.73 -35.53
N GLU A 265 -25.30 -29.60 -36.18
CA GLU A 265 -25.83 -29.55 -37.54
C GLU A 265 -24.82 -30.02 -38.61
N ALA A 266 -23.54 -29.67 -38.46
CA ALA A 266 -22.49 -30.14 -39.36
C ALA A 266 -22.23 -31.65 -39.20
N HIS A 267 -22.32 -32.17 -37.98
CA HIS A 267 -22.15 -33.60 -37.70
C HIS A 267 -23.38 -34.41 -38.15
N GLU A 268 -24.60 -33.89 -37.97
CA GLU A 268 -25.83 -34.48 -38.53
C GLU A 268 -25.85 -34.46 -40.07
N ARG A 269 -25.46 -33.34 -40.71
CA ARG A 269 -25.34 -33.29 -42.18
C ARG A 269 -24.33 -34.30 -42.70
N ARG A 270 -23.23 -34.54 -41.97
CA ARG A 270 -22.24 -35.56 -42.33
C ARG A 270 -22.81 -36.97 -42.18
N LYS A 271 -23.55 -37.26 -41.09
CA LYS A 271 -24.27 -38.53 -40.89
C LYS A 271 -25.33 -38.80 -41.96
N ARG A 272 -26.13 -37.79 -42.36
CA ARG A 272 -27.14 -37.96 -43.44
C ARG A 272 -26.51 -38.28 -44.80
N LYS A 273 -25.36 -37.66 -45.13
CA LYS A 273 -24.61 -37.98 -46.36
C LYS A 273 -24.04 -39.41 -46.35
N LEU A 274 -23.56 -39.88 -45.20
CA LEU A 274 -23.06 -41.25 -45.05
C LEU A 274 -24.19 -42.29 -45.13
N SER A 275 -25.36 -42.00 -44.56
CA SER A 275 -26.53 -42.90 -44.66
C SER A 275 -27.07 -43.04 -46.08
N SER A 276 -27.07 -41.96 -46.87
CA SER A 276 -27.52 -41.96 -48.26
C SER A 276 -26.54 -42.64 -49.22
N SER A 277 -25.28 -42.78 -48.85
CA SER A 277 -24.25 -43.42 -49.68
C SER A 277 -24.17 -44.94 -49.47
N ASN A 278 -24.79 -45.47 -48.40
CA ASN A 278 -24.84 -46.90 -48.08
C ASN A 278 -26.16 -47.57 -48.52
N THR A 279 -27.02 -46.84 -49.23
CA THR A 279 -28.33 -47.32 -49.75
C THR A 279 -28.40 -47.38 -51.29
N MET A 280 -27.26 -47.23 -51.97
CA MET A 280 -27.05 -47.61 -53.37
C MET A 280 -26.08 -48.78 -53.40
#